data_AF-A0A327VCE6-F1
#
_entry.id   AF-A0A327VCE6-F1
#
_cell.length_a   1.000
_cell.length_b   1.000
_cell.length_c   1.000
_cell.angle_alpha   90.00
_cell.angle_beta   90.00
_cell.angle_gamma   90.00
#
_symmetry.space_group_name_H-M   'P 1'
#
loop_
_entity.id
_entity.type
_entity.pdbx_description
1 polymer ?
#
loop_
_entity_poly.entity_id
_entity_poly.type
_entity_poly.pdbx_seq_one_letter_code
_entity_poly.pdbx_strand_id
1 'polypeptide(L)'
;MEQQTTRYVIGKRDASGSYPVAVDGTPFGTIYRRHGAWFANMPGHRIDRRFSNGVNGVSSGRFAAAQHFVELADQGKRPTIAQQATTTHQSPRTGLHRIVAGTDTYAHLVPDLKLSLANLVRAAEAMARLAQLGWVPLAGYPGADQPWHMECRLCGWQGHRFWSHWRGRNGNGIPRPVNRHPGCIPVADHAQALVNLAAERRHTCPCPQAHPTDYASARGVLLTARRMITEDGTTAHPDYARRILEPCPAATLRAESLREALVSLTQLRPAWSRPKGQQTTR
;
A
#
# COMPACT_ATOMS: atom_id res chain seq x y z
N MET A 1 31.40 25.17 19.91
CA MET A 1 30.17 24.76 19.22
C MET A 1 29.51 23.68 20.05
N GLU A 2 28.55 24.05 20.89
CA GLU A 2 27.73 23.09 21.63
C GLU A 2 26.92 22.25 20.63
N GLN A 3 27.16 20.93 20.60
CA GLN A 3 26.33 20.03 19.83
C GLN A 3 24.97 19.96 20.52
N GLN A 4 23.98 20.63 19.94
CA GLN A 4 22.61 20.60 20.45
C GLN A 4 22.08 19.17 20.39
N THR A 5 22.08 18.49 21.54
CA THR A 5 21.52 17.14 21.69
C THR A 5 20.02 17.21 21.40
N THR A 6 19.60 16.50 20.35
CA THR A 6 18.19 16.42 19.99
C THR A 6 17.43 15.62 21.05
N ARG A 7 16.28 16.13 21.51
CA ARG A 7 15.42 15.50 22.52
C ARG A 7 14.61 14.30 22.00
N TYR A 8 14.79 13.93 20.73
CA TYR A 8 14.06 12.83 20.12
C TYR A 8 15.00 11.79 19.53
N VAL A 9 14.52 10.54 19.46
CA VAL A 9 15.20 9.42 18.79
C VAL A 9 14.25 8.83 17.76
N ILE A 10 14.68 8.78 16.49
CA ILE A 10 13.95 8.11 15.42
C ILE A 10 14.46 6.67 15.30
N GLY A 11 13.61 5.70 15.56
CA GLY A 11 13.94 4.29 15.48
C GLY A 11 14.05 3.77 14.04
N LYS A 12 14.27 2.45 13.92
CA LYS A 12 14.30 1.75 12.64
C LYS A 12 12.89 1.72 12.01
N ARG A 13 12.86 1.70 10.69
CA ARG A 13 11.61 1.57 9.93
C ARG A 13 10.96 0.22 10.20
N ASP A 14 9.67 0.20 10.48
CA ASP A 14 8.89 -1.01 10.68
C ASP A 14 8.32 -1.57 9.37
N ALA A 15 7.58 -2.69 9.48
CA ALA A 15 6.95 -3.36 8.35
C ALA A 15 5.87 -2.51 7.65
N SER A 16 5.20 -1.60 8.37
CA SER A 16 4.24 -0.64 7.80
C SER A 16 4.91 0.50 7.01
N GLY A 17 6.24 0.62 7.15
CA GLY A 17 7.03 1.68 6.53
C GLY A 17 7.12 2.95 7.39
N SER A 18 6.66 2.89 8.63
CA SER A 18 6.71 3.96 9.63
C SER A 18 7.99 3.87 10.46
N TYR A 19 8.37 4.98 11.10
CA TYR A 19 9.51 5.05 12.01
C TYR A 19 8.99 5.44 13.39
N PRO A 20 9.19 4.61 14.43
CA PRO A 20 8.82 4.99 15.78
C PRO A 20 9.70 6.16 16.24
N VAL A 21 9.11 7.08 17.00
CA VAL A 21 9.83 8.22 17.58
C VAL A 21 9.61 8.24 19.08
N ALA A 22 10.71 8.34 19.81
CA ALA A 22 10.72 8.60 21.25
C ALA A 22 11.14 10.06 21.52
N VAL A 23 10.55 10.70 22.52
CA VAL A 23 10.91 12.03 23.02
C VAL A 23 11.32 11.88 24.48
N ASP A 24 12.51 12.37 24.84
CA ASP A 24 13.12 12.23 26.17
C ASP A 24 13.10 10.77 26.67
N GLY A 25 13.41 9.82 25.76
CA GLY A 25 13.42 8.38 26.04
C GLY A 25 12.03 7.71 26.09
N THR A 26 10.93 8.47 26.00
CA THR A 26 9.56 7.93 26.06
C THR A 26 8.97 7.76 24.66
N PRO A 27 8.40 6.59 24.30
CA PRO A 27 7.69 6.40 23.04
C PRO A 27 6.56 7.43 22.86
N PHE A 28 6.56 8.15 21.74
CA PHE A 28 5.64 9.28 21.53
C PHE A 28 4.73 9.11 20.30
N GLY A 29 5.21 8.44 19.26
CA GLY A 29 4.39 8.18 18.07
C GLY A 29 5.20 7.60 16.93
N THR A 30 4.67 7.73 15.72
CA THR A 30 5.35 7.29 14.51
C THR A 30 5.41 8.42 13.48
N ILE A 31 6.48 8.45 12.68
CA ILE A 31 6.55 9.28 11.48
C ILE A 31 6.61 8.39 10.24
N TYR A 32 6.01 8.82 9.14
CA TYR A 32 6.05 8.10 7.88
C TYR A 32 6.11 9.08 6.70
N ARG A 33 6.52 8.56 5.54
CA ARG A 33 6.64 9.36 4.32
C ARG A 33 5.58 8.97 3.32
N ARG A 34 4.80 9.95 2.84
CA ARG A 34 3.75 9.77 1.84
C ARG A 34 3.77 10.92 0.83
N HIS A 35 3.76 10.59 -0.47
CA HIS A 35 3.80 11.56 -1.58
C HIS A 35 4.89 12.64 -1.43
N GLY A 36 6.09 12.23 -1.00
CA GLY A 36 7.21 13.14 -0.84
C GLY A 36 7.13 14.08 0.37
N ALA A 37 6.13 13.96 1.24
CA ALA A 37 6.04 14.67 2.50
C ALA A 37 6.18 13.70 3.68
N TRP A 38 6.60 14.22 4.83
CA TRP A 38 6.62 13.48 6.09
C TRP A 38 5.37 13.80 6.89
N PHE A 39 4.89 12.81 7.61
CA PHE A 39 3.73 12.90 8.48
C PHE A 39 4.14 12.40 9.86
N ALA A 40 3.60 13.04 10.89
CA ALA A 40 3.71 12.59 12.27
C ALA A 40 2.32 12.14 12.72
N ASN A 41 2.22 10.95 13.32
CA ASN A 41 0.99 10.39 13.88
C ASN A 41 1.24 10.04 15.35
N MET A 42 0.47 10.68 16.23
CA MET A 42 0.48 10.44 17.67
C MET A 42 -0.76 9.63 18.07
N PRO A 43 -0.60 8.43 18.67
CA PRO A 43 -1.72 7.60 19.07
C PRO A 43 -2.73 8.34 19.95
N GLY A 44 -4.01 8.23 19.59
CA GLY A 44 -5.12 8.91 20.28
C GLY A 44 -5.31 10.39 19.89
N HIS A 45 -4.50 10.91 18.97
CA HIS A 45 -4.65 12.25 18.42
C HIS A 45 -4.80 12.17 16.90
N ARG A 46 -5.84 12.80 16.34
CA ARG A 46 -6.11 12.82 14.88
C ARG A 46 -5.16 13.74 14.09
N ILE A 47 -3.97 14.02 14.60
CA ILE A 47 -3.07 15.01 14.03
C ILE A 47 -2.12 14.31 13.06
N ASP A 48 -2.52 14.19 11.79
CA ASP A 48 -1.58 13.94 10.69
C ASP A 48 -1.05 15.30 10.22
N ARG A 49 0.04 15.78 10.83
CA ARG A 49 0.68 17.03 10.36
C ARG A 49 1.63 16.73 9.22
N ARG A 50 1.43 17.42 8.09
CA ARG A 50 2.30 17.31 6.90
C ARG A 50 3.52 18.22 7.04
N PHE A 51 4.69 17.68 6.77
CA PHE A 51 5.97 18.39 6.70
C PHE A 51 6.57 18.23 5.31
N SER A 52 6.82 19.34 4.62
CA SER A 52 7.49 19.34 3.32
C SER A 52 8.95 18.87 3.47
N ASN A 53 9.50 18.25 2.42
CA ASN A 53 10.95 18.16 2.34
C ASN A 53 11.49 19.58 2.15
N GLY A 54 12.61 19.89 2.80
CA GLY A 54 13.34 21.12 2.54
C GLY A 54 13.75 21.20 1.06
N VAL A 55 14.04 22.42 0.62
CA VAL A 55 14.64 22.67 -0.68
C VAL A 55 15.94 21.84 -0.79
N ASN A 56 16.18 21.20 -1.93
CA ASN A 56 17.38 20.38 -2.22
C ASN A 56 17.50 19.00 -1.54
N GLY A 57 16.38 18.39 -1.09
CA GLY A 57 16.38 16.97 -0.72
C GLY A 57 17.09 16.63 0.59
N VAL A 58 17.59 17.63 1.32
CA VAL A 58 17.98 17.49 2.73
C VAL A 58 16.72 17.12 3.51
N SER A 59 16.77 16.04 4.29
CA SER A 59 15.62 15.40 4.95
C SER A 59 15.02 16.22 6.10
N SER A 60 14.96 17.55 6.00
CA SER A 60 14.40 18.42 7.02
C SER A 60 12.97 18.03 7.38
N GLY A 61 12.17 17.54 6.43
CA GLY A 61 10.81 17.06 6.70
C GLY A 61 10.76 15.89 7.69
N ARG A 62 11.72 14.96 7.63
CA ARG A 62 11.79 13.81 8.54
C ARG A 62 12.05 14.28 9.98
N PHE A 63 13.04 15.14 10.13
CA PHE A 63 13.46 15.67 11.42
C PHE A 63 12.45 16.69 11.96
N ALA A 64 11.79 17.48 11.11
CA ALA A 64 10.70 18.37 11.48
C ALA A 64 9.47 17.59 11.97
N ALA A 65 9.15 16.46 11.34
CA ALA A 65 8.08 15.59 11.81
C ALA A 65 8.39 14.99 13.20
N ALA A 66 9.65 14.61 13.45
CA ALA A 66 10.07 14.15 14.78
C ALA A 66 10.11 15.30 15.81
N GLN A 67 10.62 16.47 15.43
CA GLN A 67 10.65 17.67 16.26
C GLN A 67 9.25 18.12 16.67
N HIS A 68 8.26 17.93 15.82
CA HIS A 68 6.87 18.22 16.17
C HIS A 68 6.40 17.44 17.40
N PHE A 69 6.88 16.22 17.63
CA PHE A 69 6.55 15.50 18.85
C PHE A 69 7.15 16.15 20.09
N VAL A 70 8.32 16.79 19.99
CA VAL A 70 8.89 17.59 21.08
C VAL A 70 7.98 18.80 21.37
N GLU A 71 7.53 19.51 20.34
CA GLU A 71 6.58 20.63 20.49
C GLU A 71 5.28 20.19 21.19
N LEU A 72 4.73 19.03 20.80
CA LEU A 72 3.53 18.48 21.42
C LEU A 72 3.79 18.06 22.87
N ALA A 73 4.98 17.51 23.17
CA ALA A 73 5.38 17.14 24.53
C ALA A 73 5.50 18.38 25.43
N ASP A 74 6.10 19.47 24.91
CA ASP A 74 6.26 20.74 25.62
C ASP A 74 4.90 21.44 25.84
N GLN A 75 3.93 21.22 24.96
CA GLN A 75 2.53 21.62 25.15
C GLN A 75 1.75 20.73 26.15
N GLY A 76 2.43 19.76 26.79
CA GLY A 76 1.80 18.85 27.74
C GLY A 76 0.97 17.74 27.09
N LYS A 77 0.95 17.62 25.76
CA LYS A 77 0.25 16.50 25.12
C LYS A 77 1.03 15.21 25.34
N ARG A 78 0.29 14.12 25.52
CA ARG A 78 0.84 12.77 25.66
C ARG A 78 0.03 11.83 24.76
N PRO A 79 0.64 10.74 24.26
CA PRO A 79 -0.09 9.69 23.57
C PRO A 79 -1.16 9.12 24.50
N THR A 80 -2.37 8.89 23.99
CA THR A 80 -3.51 8.48 24.83
C THR A 80 -3.48 6.99 25.21
N ILE A 81 -2.39 6.27 24.92
CA ILE A 81 -2.30 4.83 25.16
C ILE A 81 -1.29 4.54 26.27
N ALA A 82 -1.79 4.01 27.39
CA ALA A 82 -1.00 3.21 28.32
C ALA A 82 -0.51 1.96 27.57
N GLN A 83 0.80 1.74 27.51
CA GLN A 83 1.50 0.62 26.84
C GLN A 83 1.61 0.70 25.29
N GLN A 84 2.61 1.46 24.83
CA GLN A 84 3.49 1.00 23.75
C GLN A 84 4.96 1.10 24.21
N ALA A 85 5.25 0.57 25.40
CA ALA A 85 6.60 0.08 25.67
C ALA A 85 6.74 -1.25 24.92
N THR A 86 7.76 -1.37 24.09
CA THR A 86 8.12 -2.56 23.28
C THR A 86 7.13 -2.99 22.20
N THR A 87 7.07 -2.25 21.09
CA THR A 87 6.82 -2.85 19.76
C THR A 87 8.13 -3.35 19.15
N THR A 88 8.78 -4.29 19.85
CA THR A 88 9.39 -5.40 19.12
C THR A 88 8.20 -6.16 18.54
N HIS A 89 8.10 -6.23 17.21
CA HIS A 89 7.01 -6.94 16.52
C HIS A 89 7.21 -8.48 16.64
N GLN A 90 7.40 -8.98 17.86
CA GLN A 90 7.04 -10.34 18.24
C GLN A 90 5.76 -10.19 19.05
N SER A 91 4.61 -10.36 18.40
CA SER A 91 3.36 -10.55 19.12
C SER A 91 3.55 -11.68 20.12
N PRO A 92 3.22 -11.49 21.42
CA PRO A 92 3.05 -12.62 22.31
C PRO A 92 1.91 -13.45 21.73
N ARG A 93 2.22 -14.71 21.39
CA ARG A 93 1.22 -15.73 21.09
C ARG A 93 0.48 -16.06 22.40
N THR A 94 -0.40 -15.18 22.84
CA THR A 94 -1.27 -15.40 24.00
C THR A 94 -2.69 -15.74 23.53
N GLY A 95 -2.93 -17.04 23.45
CA GLY A 95 -4.09 -17.69 24.08
C GLY A 95 -5.44 -17.69 23.37
N LEU A 96 -5.88 -16.62 22.69
CA LEU A 96 -7.30 -16.51 22.27
C LEU A 96 -7.55 -16.13 20.81
N HIS A 97 -6.52 -15.84 20.01
CA HIS A 97 -6.64 -15.65 18.55
C HIS A 97 -6.57 -16.95 17.73
N ARG A 98 -6.86 -18.11 18.34
CA ARG A 98 -6.81 -19.42 17.65
C ARG A 98 -8.13 -19.86 17.04
N ILE A 99 -9.21 -19.10 17.19
CA ILE A 99 -10.53 -19.49 16.66
C ILE A 99 -11.24 -18.32 15.98
N VAL A 100 -10.57 -17.68 15.01
CA VAL A 100 -11.23 -17.13 13.80
C VAL A 100 -10.23 -17.28 12.64
N ALA A 101 -10.04 -18.53 12.21
CA ALA A 101 -9.31 -18.91 11.01
C ALA A 101 -10.16 -18.71 9.74
N GLY A 102 -10.71 -17.50 9.58
CA GLY A 102 -11.55 -17.12 8.44
C GLY A 102 -11.91 -15.65 8.59
N THR A 103 -11.13 -14.72 8.05
CA THR A 103 -11.25 -14.33 6.65
C THR A 103 -9.97 -13.61 6.22
N ASP A 104 -9.12 -14.31 5.44
CA ASP A 104 -7.81 -13.90 4.90
C ASP A 104 -7.87 -12.82 3.80
N THR A 105 -8.80 -11.92 3.92
CA THR A 105 -9.30 -11.10 2.82
C THR A 105 -8.91 -9.65 2.96
N TYR A 106 -8.51 -9.28 4.17
CA TYR A 106 -7.57 -8.18 4.45
C TYR A 106 -6.11 -8.54 4.07
N ALA A 107 -5.81 -9.74 3.55
CA ALA A 107 -4.45 -10.09 3.15
C ALA A 107 -3.97 -9.33 1.90
N HIS A 108 -4.88 -8.78 1.09
CA HIS A 108 -4.54 -8.23 -0.23
C HIS A 108 -4.57 -6.71 -0.35
N LEU A 109 -5.20 -5.98 0.59
CA LEU A 109 -5.13 -4.52 0.74
C LEU A 109 -4.78 -4.20 2.19
N VAL A 110 -4.00 -3.16 2.46
CA VAL A 110 -3.77 -2.73 3.86
C VAL A 110 -5.04 -2.07 4.44
N PRO A 111 -5.26 -2.13 5.77
CA PRO A 111 -6.45 -1.54 6.40
C PRO A 111 -6.69 -0.07 6.09
N ASP A 112 -5.62 0.73 5.98
CA ASP A 112 -5.70 2.18 5.77
C ASP A 112 -5.97 2.58 4.31
N LEU A 113 -5.92 1.63 3.37
CA LEU A 113 -6.22 1.92 1.98
C LEU A 113 -7.74 1.92 1.78
N LYS A 114 -8.31 3.12 1.55
CA LYS A 114 -9.73 3.27 1.22
C LYS A 114 -10.18 2.25 0.16
N LEU A 115 -11.16 1.43 0.50
CA LEU A 115 -11.76 0.52 -0.46
C LEU A 115 -12.54 1.32 -1.52
N SER A 116 -12.14 1.17 -2.78
CA SER A 116 -12.81 1.76 -3.94
C SER A 116 -12.54 0.89 -5.16
N LEU A 117 -13.40 0.96 -6.18
CA LEU A 117 -13.18 0.21 -7.42
C LEU A 117 -11.81 0.54 -8.04
N ALA A 118 -11.44 1.82 -8.04
CA ALA A 118 -10.15 2.25 -8.56
C ALA A 118 -8.97 1.63 -7.79
N ASN A 119 -9.06 1.53 -6.46
CA ASN A 119 -8.00 0.91 -5.66
C ASN A 119 -7.96 -0.62 -5.82
N LEU A 120 -9.11 -1.28 -5.98
CA LEU A 120 -9.18 -2.71 -6.28
C LEU A 120 -8.51 -3.03 -7.62
N VAL A 121 -8.84 -2.29 -8.67
CA VAL A 121 -8.26 -2.46 -10.01
C VAL A 121 -6.75 -2.18 -9.98
N ARG A 122 -6.32 -1.08 -9.35
CA ARG A 122 -4.89 -0.77 -9.20
C ARG A 122 -4.13 -1.82 -8.41
N ALA A 123 -4.75 -2.41 -7.39
CA ALA A 123 -4.14 -3.50 -6.64
C ALA A 123 -3.98 -4.74 -7.54
N ALA A 124 -5.00 -5.11 -8.33
CA ALA A 124 -4.92 -6.23 -9.27
C ALA A 124 -3.80 -6.02 -10.32
N GLU A 125 -3.69 -4.81 -10.89
CA GLU A 125 -2.60 -4.44 -11.80
C GLU A 125 -1.22 -4.58 -11.15
N ALA A 126 -1.11 -4.10 -9.90
CA ALA A 126 0.13 -4.18 -9.15
C ALA A 126 0.53 -5.64 -8.91
N MET A 127 -0.39 -6.46 -8.38
CA MET A 127 -0.17 -7.89 -8.14
C MET A 127 0.25 -8.63 -9.42
N ALA A 128 -0.47 -8.41 -10.53
CA ALA A 128 -0.15 -9.03 -11.82
C ALA A 128 1.26 -8.68 -12.29
N ARG A 129 1.65 -7.40 -12.15
CA ARG A 129 2.98 -6.95 -12.55
C ARG A 129 4.07 -7.41 -11.60
N LEU A 130 3.83 -7.44 -10.30
CA LEU A 130 4.76 -8.00 -9.33
C LEU A 130 5.11 -9.44 -9.68
N ALA A 131 4.10 -10.25 -9.99
CA ALA A 131 4.29 -11.62 -10.43
C ALA A 131 5.20 -11.66 -11.66
N GLN A 132 4.87 -10.92 -12.73
CA GLN A 132 5.71 -10.82 -13.94
C GLN A 132 7.16 -10.42 -13.65
N LEU A 133 7.38 -9.55 -12.67
CA LEU A 133 8.71 -9.08 -12.26
C LEU A 133 9.33 -9.95 -11.17
N GLY A 134 8.81 -11.14 -10.85
CA GLY A 134 9.38 -12.03 -9.84
C GLY A 134 9.48 -11.41 -8.45
N TRP A 135 8.42 -10.71 -8.05
CA TRP A 135 8.24 -10.20 -6.70
C TRP A 135 6.98 -10.80 -6.09
N VAL A 136 7.08 -11.19 -4.82
CA VAL A 136 5.94 -11.66 -4.03
C VAL A 136 5.66 -10.65 -2.92
N PRO A 137 4.45 -10.09 -2.85
CA PRO A 137 4.09 -9.21 -1.74
C PRO A 137 3.94 -10.03 -0.46
N LEU A 138 4.52 -9.52 0.63
CA LEU A 138 4.42 -10.09 1.97
C LEU A 138 3.38 -9.38 2.83
N ALA A 139 2.70 -8.38 2.27
CA ALA A 139 1.62 -7.63 2.88
C ALA A 139 0.59 -7.22 1.81
N GLY A 140 -0.59 -6.78 2.23
CA GLY A 140 -1.59 -6.23 1.32
C GLY A 140 -1.08 -5.01 0.54
N TYR A 141 -1.67 -4.73 -0.61
CA TYR A 141 -1.34 -3.56 -1.42
C TYR A 141 -1.60 -2.28 -0.62
N PRO A 142 -0.56 -1.45 -0.38
CA PRO A 142 -0.69 -0.27 0.46
C PRO A 142 -1.09 0.98 -0.32
N GLY A 143 -1.26 0.86 -1.64
CA GLY A 143 -1.33 1.99 -2.54
C GLY A 143 0.02 2.25 -3.23
N ALA A 144 -0.05 3.04 -4.28
CA ALA A 144 1.00 3.07 -5.28
C ALA A 144 2.29 3.77 -4.81
N ASP A 145 2.14 4.81 -3.99
CA ASP A 145 3.24 5.62 -3.44
C ASP A 145 3.53 5.27 -1.98
N GLN A 146 3.07 4.10 -1.54
CA GLN A 146 3.36 3.59 -0.22
C GLN A 146 4.42 2.49 -0.28
N PRO A 147 5.23 2.36 0.78
CA PRO A 147 6.20 1.28 0.88
C PRO A 147 5.47 -0.03 1.04
N TRP A 148 5.80 -0.99 0.19
CA TRP A 148 5.18 -2.29 0.17
C TRP A 148 6.23 -3.34 0.47
N HIS A 149 6.00 -4.13 1.53
CA HIS A 149 6.89 -5.20 1.96
C HIS A 149 6.77 -6.39 1.01
N MET A 150 7.90 -6.83 0.45
CA MET A 150 7.93 -7.85 -0.58
C MET A 150 9.18 -8.71 -0.49
N GLU A 151 9.14 -9.85 -1.17
CA GLU A 151 10.23 -10.78 -1.41
C GLU A 151 10.61 -10.84 -2.90
N CYS A 152 11.91 -10.83 -3.17
CA CYS A 152 12.48 -11.05 -4.49
C CYS A 152 12.59 -12.56 -4.76
N ARG A 153 11.81 -13.09 -5.71
CA ARG A 153 11.82 -14.52 -6.05
C ARG A 153 13.11 -15.00 -6.73
N LEU A 154 13.96 -14.08 -7.16
CA LEU A 154 15.22 -14.44 -7.81
C LEU A 154 16.36 -14.75 -6.82
N CYS A 155 16.24 -14.31 -5.55
CA CYS A 155 17.31 -14.52 -4.55
C CYS A 155 16.82 -14.56 -3.09
N GLY A 156 15.52 -14.44 -2.83
CA GLY A 156 14.93 -14.49 -1.49
C GLY A 156 15.03 -13.18 -0.68
N TRP A 157 15.62 -12.10 -1.23
CA TRP A 157 15.72 -10.83 -0.50
C TRP A 157 14.34 -10.28 -0.12
N GLN A 158 14.19 -9.85 1.12
CA GLN A 158 12.97 -9.21 1.64
C GLN A 158 13.22 -7.74 2.00
N GLY A 159 12.24 -6.90 1.71
CA GLY A 159 12.25 -5.51 2.14
C GLY A 159 11.19 -4.66 1.43
N HIS A 160 11.25 -3.35 1.65
CA HIS A 160 10.23 -2.44 1.14
C HIS A 160 10.57 -1.85 -0.23
N ARG A 161 9.56 -1.79 -1.10
CA ARG A 161 9.63 -1.18 -2.43
C ARG A 161 8.38 -0.37 -2.71
N PHE A 162 8.47 0.61 -3.62
CA PHE A 162 7.34 1.44 -4.01
C PHE A 162 6.82 0.95 -5.36
N TRP A 163 5.52 0.60 -5.43
CA TRP A 163 4.88 0.18 -6.68
C TRP A 163 5.00 1.25 -7.76
N SER A 164 4.97 2.53 -7.39
CA SER A 164 5.15 3.67 -8.30
C SER A 164 6.46 3.69 -9.04
N HIS A 165 7.52 3.09 -8.49
CA HIS A 165 8.81 2.99 -9.16
C HIS A 165 8.84 1.85 -10.20
N TRP A 166 7.93 0.89 -10.11
CA TRP A 166 7.93 -0.32 -10.93
C TRP A 166 6.92 -0.32 -12.08
N ARG A 167 5.81 0.41 -11.92
CA ARG A 167 4.79 0.57 -12.98
C ARG A 167 5.26 1.39 -14.20
N GLY A 168 6.49 1.92 -14.17
CA GLY A 168 7.01 2.86 -15.16
C GLY A 168 6.51 4.30 -14.96
N ARG A 169 7.23 5.28 -15.50
CA ARG A 169 6.78 6.67 -15.52
C ARG A 169 5.68 6.81 -16.58
N ASN A 170 4.57 7.45 -16.23
CA ASN A 170 3.42 7.72 -17.13
C ASN A 170 2.65 6.47 -17.62
N GLY A 171 2.76 5.32 -16.93
CA GLY A 171 1.95 4.15 -17.26
C GLY A 171 2.29 3.49 -18.59
N ASN A 172 3.47 3.76 -19.15
CA ASN A 172 3.93 3.15 -20.40
C ASN A 172 4.24 1.65 -20.30
N GLY A 173 4.05 1.03 -19.12
CA GLY A 173 4.23 -0.40 -18.91
C GLY A 173 5.68 -0.89 -18.99
N ILE A 174 6.65 -0.01 -19.21
CA ILE A 174 8.06 -0.39 -19.31
C ILE A 174 8.64 -0.51 -17.89
N PRO A 175 9.09 -1.72 -17.47
CA PRO A 175 9.63 -1.91 -16.13
C PRO A 175 10.99 -1.22 -16.02
N ARG A 176 11.20 -0.45 -14.95
CA ARG A 176 12.34 0.46 -14.83
C ARG A 176 13.53 0.04 -13.98
N PRO A 177 13.48 -0.91 -13.04
CA PRO A 177 14.72 -1.28 -12.39
C PRO A 177 15.48 -2.24 -13.30
N VAL A 178 16.38 -1.71 -14.14
CA VAL A 178 17.52 -2.49 -14.67
C VAL A 178 18.27 -3.10 -13.48
N ASN A 179 18.36 -2.33 -12.39
CA ASN A 179 18.93 -2.76 -11.11
C ASN A 179 17.82 -3.06 -10.10
N ARG A 180 17.84 -4.28 -9.56
CA ARG A 180 16.95 -4.72 -8.47
C ARG A 180 17.38 -4.11 -7.12
N HIS A 181 17.20 -4.83 -6.03
CA HIS A 181 17.74 -4.44 -4.73
C HIS A 181 19.26 -4.64 -4.66
N PRO A 182 19.95 -3.96 -3.72
CA PRO A 182 21.36 -4.23 -3.46
C PRO A 182 21.58 -5.72 -3.14
N GLY A 183 22.65 -6.30 -3.70
CA GLY A 183 23.00 -7.72 -3.47
C GLY A 183 22.10 -8.75 -4.17
N CYS A 184 21.31 -8.35 -5.17
CA CYS A 184 20.61 -9.30 -6.04
C CYS A 184 21.60 -10.09 -6.91
N ILE A 185 21.13 -11.17 -7.55
CA ILE A 185 21.87 -11.87 -8.62
C ILE A 185 22.36 -10.88 -9.70
N PRO A 186 23.44 -11.21 -10.43
CA PRO A 186 23.99 -10.35 -11.49
C PRO A 186 22.93 -9.91 -12.50
N VAL A 187 23.01 -8.67 -12.97
CA VAL A 187 22.02 -8.07 -13.90
C VAL A 187 21.88 -8.88 -15.18
N ALA A 188 22.99 -9.45 -15.69
CA ALA A 188 23.00 -10.30 -16.88
C ALA A 188 22.08 -11.53 -16.75
N ASP A 189 21.88 -12.03 -15.52
CA ASP A 189 21.11 -13.26 -15.26
C ASP A 189 19.62 -12.98 -15.03
N HIS A 190 19.21 -11.71 -14.89
CA HIS A 190 17.82 -11.36 -14.52
C HIS A 190 16.81 -11.84 -15.55
N ALA A 191 17.11 -11.70 -16.84
CA ALA A 191 16.19 -12.08 -17.91
C ALA A 191 15.94 -13.60 -17.89
N GLN A 192 17.01 -14.39 -17.82
CA GLN A 192 16.90 -15.86 -17.77
C GLN A 192 16.19 -16.32 -16.49
N ALA A 193 16.51 -15.72 -15.33
CA ALA A 193 15.85 -16.06 -14.07
C ALA A 193 14.34 -15.75 -14.10
N LEU A 194 13.92 -14.68 -14.78
CA LEU A 194 12.51 -14.36 -15.00
C LEU A 194 11.82 -15.34 -15.97
N VAL A 195 12.52 -15.77 -17.03
CA VAL A 195 12.02 -16.82 -17.94
C VAL A 195 11.80 -18.13 -17.19
N ASN A 196 12.77 -18.54 -16.37
CA ASN A 196 12.65 -19.75 -15.54
C ASN A 196 11.45 -19.64 -14.58
N LEU A 197 11.30 -18.50 -13.91
CA LEU A 197 10.16 -18.25 -13.02
C LEU A 197 8.82 -18.22 -13.77
N ALA A 198 8.80 -17.76 -15.01
CA ALA A 198 7.60 -17.80 -15.84
C ALA A 198 7.25 -19.23 -16.26
N ALA A 199 8.25 -20.07 -16.55
CA ALA A 199 8.07 -21.49 -16.89
C ALA A 199 7.55 -22.32 -15.70
N GLU A 200 7.86 -21.94 -14.46
CA GLU A 200 7.29 -22.56 -13.25
C GLU A 200 5.78 -22.32 -13.09
N ARG A 201 5.20 -21.32 -13.80
CA ARG A 201 3.78 -20.99 -13.63
C ARG A 201 2.91 -22.05 -14.28
N ARG A 202 2.01 -22.61 -13.48
CA ARG A 202 0.93 -23.46 -13.98
C ARG A 202 0.06 -22.65 -14.94
N HIS A 203 -0.15 -23.14 -16.15
CA HIS A 203 -1.08 -22.53 -17.12
C HIS A 203 -2.55 -22.79 -16.79
N THR A 204 -2.81 -23.78 -15.93
CA THR A 204 -4.13 -24.04 -15.37
C THR A 204 -4.28 -23.35 -14.03
N CYS A 205 -5.39 -22.62 -13.88
CA CYS A 205 -5.74 -21.97 -12.63
C CYS A 205 -6.34 -23.01 -11.67
N PRO A 206 -5.72 -23.27 -10.50
CA PRO A 206 -6.27 -24.22 -9.52
C PRO A 206 -7.36 -23.59 -8.63
N CYS A 207 -7.75 -22.35 -8.89
CA CYS A 207 -8.66 -21.62 -8.02
C CYS A 207 -10.08 -22.22 -8.13
N PRO A 208 -10.76 -22.44 -6.99
CA PRO A 208 -12.11 -23.03 -6.99
C PRO A 208 -13.16 -22.07 -7.55
N GLN A 209 -12.87 -20.77 -7.57
CA GLN A 209 -13.79 -19.74 -8.05
C GLN A 209 -13.31 -19.17 -9.38
N ALA A 210 -14.25 -18.98 -10.31
CA ALA A 210 -13.99 -18.32 -11.57
C ALA A 210 -13.53 -16.87 -11.35
N HIS A 211 -12.39 -16.53 -11.95
CA HIS A 211 -11.83 -15.20 -11.97
C HIS A 211 -12.42 -14.36 -13.11
N PRO A 212 -12.52 -13.03 -12.94
CA PRO A 212 -12.98 -12.15 -14.00
C PRO A 212 -11.88 -11.93 -15.05
N THR A 213 -11.68 -12.87 -15.97
CA THR A 213 -10.65 -12.84 -17.02
C THR A 213 -11.17 -12.39 -18.39
N ASP A 214 -12.44 -11.99 -18.45
CA ASP A 214 -13.07 -11.38 -19.61
C ASP A 214 -13.82 -10.11 -19.19
N TYR A 215 -14.15 -9.25 -20.15
CA TYR A 215 -14.81 -7.97 -19.89
C TYR A 215 -16.16 -8.12 -19.16
N ALA A 216 -16.99 -9.10 -19.56
CA ALA A 216 -18.34 -9.24 -19.02
C ALA A 216 -18.29 -9.70 -17.55
N SER A 217 -17.46 -10.69 -17.24
CA SER A 217 -17.25 -11.15 -15.86
C SER A 217 -16.60 -10.08 -15.00
N ALA A 218 -15.62 -9.34 -15.52
CA ALA A 218 -14.99 -8.21 -14.82
C ALA A 218 -15.98 -7.08 -14.51
N ARG A 219 -16.81 -6.69 -15.48
CA ARG A 219 -17.86 -5.68 -15.27
C ARG A 219 -18.87 -6.13 -14.22
N GLY A 220 -19.31 -7.39 -14.27
CA GLY A 220 -20.20 -7.96 -13.26
C GLY A 220 -19.61 -7.87 -11.86
N VAL A 221 -18.37 -8.31 -11.69
CA VAL A 221 -17.65 -8.24 -10.40
C VAL A 221 -17.51 -6.80 -9.90
N LEU A 222 -17.17 -5.84 -10.76
CA LEU A 222 -17.04 -4.44 -10.36
C LEU A 222 -18.38 -3.79 -9.98
N LEU A 223 -19.47 -4.13 -10.67
CA LEU A 223 -20.82 -3.66 -10.31
C LEU A 223 -21.26 -4.21 -8.96
N THR A 224 -21.02 -5.49 -8.69
CA THR A 224 -21.27 -6.08 -7.38
C THR A 224 -20.43 -5.41 -6.30
N ALA A 225 -19.11 -5.24 -6.53
CA ALA A 225 -18.24 -4.54 -5.59
C ALA A 225 -18.71 -3.10 -5.32
N ARG A 226 -19.18 -2.39 -6.36
CA ARG A 226 -19.73 -1.03 -6.22
C ARG A 226 -20.91 -0.99 -5.29
N ARG A 227 -21.88 -1.89 -5.51
CA ARG A 227 -23.09 -2.02 -4.70
C ARG A 227 -22.74 -2.23 -3.22
N MET A 228 -21.85 -3.18 -2.95
CA MET A 228 -21.40 -3.51 -1.59
C MET A 228 -20.69 -2.33 -0.90
N ILE A 229 -19.84 -1.61 -1.64
CA ILE A 229 -19.15 -0.41 -1.12
C ILE A 229 -20.16 0.69 -0.75
N THR A 230 -21.30 0.77 -1.44
CA THR A 230 -22.33 1.80 -1.17
C THR A 230 -23.37 1.39 -0.14
N GLU A 231 -23.74 0.11 -0.07
CA GLU A 231 -24.89 -0.38 0.71
C GLU A 231 -24.49 -0.93 2.09
N ASP A 232 -23.42 -1.73 2.19
CA ASP A 232 -23.16 -2.55 3.40
C ASP A 232 -22.00 -2.07 4.26
N GLY A 233 -21.17 -1.16 3.76
CA GLY A 233 -20.13 -0.44 4.51
C GLY A 233 -18.98 -1.26 5.13
N THR A 234 -19.12 -2.56 5.41
CA THR A 234 -18.07 -3.29 6.18
C THR A 234 -17.98 -4.81 6.01
N THR A 235 -19.04 -5.59 5.76
CA THR A 235 -18.99 -7.05 6.00
C THR A 235 -18.89 -7.96 4.76
N ALA A 236 -19.34 -7.54 3.57
CA ALA A 236 -19.32 -8.38 2.35
C ALA A 236 -18.08 -8.20 1.46
N HIS A 237 -17.12 -7.34 1.84
CA HIS A 237 -15.88 -7.09 1.10
C HIS A 237 -14.90 -8.27 0.91
N PRO A 238 -14.80 -9.24 1.84
CA PRO A 238 -13.65 -10.11 1.86
C PRO A 238 -13.55 -11.06 0.65
N ASP A 239 -14.61 -11.77 0.32
CA ASP A 239 -14.59 -12.79 -0.74
C ASP A 239 -14.39 -12.19 -2.14
N TYR A 240 -14.85 -10.96 -2.40
CA TYR A 240 -14.64 -10.30 -3.68
C TYR A 240 -13.20 -9.80 -3.85
N ALA A 241 -12.62 -9.24 -2.78
CA ALA A 241 -11.21 -8.85 -2.80
C ALA A 241 -10.33 -10.07 -3.10
N ARG A 242 -10.67 -11.23 -2.53
CA ARG A 242 -10.03 -12.52 -2.80
C ARG A 242 -10.11 -12.90 -4.29
N ARG A 243 -11.31 -12.91 -4.88
CA ARG A 243 -11.51 -13.23 -6.31
C ARG A 243 -10.71 -12.35 -7.26
N ILE A 244 -10.49 -11.09 -6.88
CA ILE A 244 -9.78 -10.09 -7.68
C ILE A 244 -8.26 -10.15 -7.43
N LEU A 245 -7.83 -10.33 -6.19
CA LEU A 245 -6.45 -10.06 -5.76
C LEU A 245 -5.64 -11.30 -5.39
N GLU A 246 -6.25 -12.49 -5.33
CA GLU A 246 -5.49 -13.71 -5.05
C GLU A 246 -4.37 -13.96 -6.06
N PRO A 247 -3.19 -14.41 -5.60
CA PRO A 247 -2.12 -14.87 -6.47
C PRO A 247 -2.64 -15.98 -7.39
N CYS A 248 -2.63 -15.73 -8.70
CA CYS A 248 -3.21 -16.63 -9.68
C CYS A 248 -2.48 -16.48 -11.02
N PRO A 249 -2.26 -17.57 -11.79
CA PRO A 249 -1.67 -17.48 -13.13
C PRO A 249 -2.44 -16.54 -14.08
N ALA A 250 -3.75 -16.42 -13.91
CA ALA A 250 -4.61 -15.53 -14.68
C ALA A 250 -4.58 -14.06 -14.23
N ALA A 251 -3.70 -13.68 -13.31
CA ALA A 251 -3.65 -12.32 -12.75
C ALA A 251 -3.47 -11.23 -13.82
N THR A 252 -2.69 -11.49 -14.88
CA THR A 252 -2.49 -10.54 -15.99
C THR A 252 -3.77 -10.28 -16.76
N LEU A 253 -4.41 -11.33 -17.30
CA LEU A 253 -5.69 -11.20 -18.01
C LEU A 253 -6.77 -10.58 -17.12
N ARG A 254 -6.85 -11.01 -15.87
CA ARG A 254 -7.78 -10.46 -14.89
C ARG A 254 -7.58 -8.95 -14.68
N ALA A 255 -6.33 -8.50 -14.51
CA ALA A 255 -6.04 -7.08 -14.33
C ALA A 255 -6.42 -6.24 -15.57
N GLU A 256 -6.20 -6.79 -16.78
CA GLU A 256 -6.58 -6.15 -18.04
C GLU A 256 -8.09 -6.01 -18.18
N SER A 257 -8.85 -7.10 -18.00
CA SER A 257 -10.32 -7.08 -18.07
C SER A 257 -10.94 -6.15 -17.01
N LEU A 258 -10.38 -6.14 -15.80
CA LEU A 258 -10.81 -5.23 -14.73
C LEU A 258 -10.53 -3.76 -15.08
N ARG A 259 -9.38 -3.44 -15.68
CA ARG A 259 -9.07 -2.08 -16.15
C ARG A 259 -10.07 -1.63 -17.21
N GLU A 260 -10.31 -2.45 -18.22
CA GLU A 260 -11.24 -2.17 -19.31
C GLU A 260 -12.67 -1.93 -18.79
N ALA A 261 -13.15 -2.84 -17.92
CA ALA A 261 -14.46 -2.72 -17.29
C ALA A 261 -14.58 -1.44 -16.43
N LEU A 262 -13.52 -1.06 -15.69
CA LEU A 262 -13.51 0.17 -14.91
C LEU A 262 -13.65 1.41 -15.80
N VAL A 263 -12.89 1.47 -16.90
CA VAL A 263 -12.97 2.59 -17.85
C VAL A 263 -14.40 2.77 -18.35
N SER A 264 -15.04 1.69 -18.81
CA SER A 264 -16.44 1.72 -19.26
C SER A 264 -17.39 2.23 -18.17
N LEU A 265 -17.27 1.72 -16.93
CA LEU A 265 -18.12 2.15 -15.81
C LEU A 265 -17.93 3.63 -15.43
N THR A 266 -16.74 4.19 -15.66
CA THR A 266 -16.48 5.61 -15.41
C THR A 266 -17.00 6.53 -16.51
N GLN A 267 -16.97 6.08 -17.77
CA GLN A 267 -17.52 6.82 -18.91
C GLN A 267 -19.06 6.88 -18.90
N LEU A 268 -19.71 5.87 -18.31
CA LEU A 268 -21.16 5.84 -18.11
C LEU A 268 -21.66 6.72 -16.97
N ARG A 269 -20.80 7.50 -16.30
CA ARG A 269 -21.31 8.54 -15.39
C ARG A 269 -22.06 9.56 -16.25
N PRO A 270 -23.40 9.70 -16.10
CA PRO A 270 -24.12 10.72 -16.84
C PRO A 270 -23.42 12.05 -16.59
N ALA A 271 -23.17 12.79 -17.66
CA ALA A 271 -22.71 14.16 -17.56
C ALA A 271 -23.75 14.90 -16.72
N TRP A 272 -23.53 14.97 -15.41
CA TRP A 272 -24.12 15.98 -14.56
C TRP A 272 -23.52 17.27 -15.09
N SER A 273 -24.17 17.81 -16.11
CA SER A 273 -24.11 19.20 -16.50
C SER A 273 -24.31 19.98 -15.20
N ARG A 274 -23.21 20.51 -14.67
CA ARG A 274 -23.30 21.58 -13.68
C ARG A 274 -24.29 22.58 -14.29
N PRO A 275 -25.45 22.87 -13.66
CA PRO A 275 -26.29 23.95 -14.14
C PRO A 275 -25.38 25.16 -14.22
N LYS A 276 -25.17 25.68 -15.44
CA LYS A 276 -24.47 26.94 -15.64
C LYS A 276 -25.28 27.93 -14.80
N GLY A 277 -24.67 28.43 -13.73
CA GLY A 277 -25.30 29.44 -12.89
C GLY A 277 -25.83 30.53 -13.81
N GLN A 278 -27.15 30.71 -13.79
CA GLN A 278 -27.78 31.88 -14.39
C GLN A 278 -27.09 33.09 -13.75
N GLN A 279 -26.32 33.82 -14.57
CA GLN A 279 -25.85 35.14 -14.20
C GLN A 279 -27.09 36.01 -14.03
N THR A 280 -27.49 36.25 -12.78
CA THR A 280 -28.41 37.33 -12.46
C THR A 280 -27.68 38.64 -12.71
N THR A 281 -27.93 39.24 -13.87
CA THR A 281 -27.61 40.65 -14.14
C THR A 281 -28.44 41.51 -13.18
N ARG A 282 -27.74 42.30 -12.35
CA ARG A 282 -28.28 43.49 -11.70
C ARG A 282 -27.82 44.71 -12.50
#